data_AF-A0A1G8MZX0-F1
#
_entry.id   AF-A0A1G8MZX0-F1
#
_cell.length_a   1.000
_cell.length_b   1.000
_cell.length_c   1.000
_cell.angle_alpha   90.00
_cell.angle_beta   90.00
_cell.angle_gamma   90.00
#
_symmetry.space_group_name_H-M   'P 1'
#
loop_
_entity.id
_entity.type
_entity.pdbx_description
1 polymer ?
#
loop_
_entity_poly.entity_id
_entity_poly.type
_entity_poly.pdbx_seq_one_letter_code
_entity_poly.pdbx_strand_id
1 'polypeptide(L)'
;MKFILCLLFLFQIKTCKSEPTTPSKNQFSSVSRIVEKPQESYIINSVDQNAVGKKIDDSEKIKKLKNILKQSFEREIERPYMWDIFVGSNDSLLQFYPYRNFKINNTPFTSYYAKINYEDGNYQCIILVNENSDQLYNSMIVFEDLKSEENYQRYSEVKGDKIDVFMKGPKSKSLVYQVKDGAFLDYFDAQKVDEKWGKQKDNFEYQLKGSTNNHLKNGYWIEKKYSIDYNKNIIEDGNYVNGQKDGEWNYSPEGPVDKIEVYKSGKVVKVYYP
;
A
#
# COMPACT_ATOMS: atom_id res chain seq x y z
N MET A 1 51.99 -15.58 -61.37
CA MET A 1 52.80 -15.62 -60.13
C MET A 1 52.10 -16.48 -59.08
N LYS A 2 52.67 -17.69 -58.87
CA LYS A 2 52.86 -18.42 -57.61
C LYS A 2 51.61 -18.78 -56.78
N PHE A 3 50.98 -19.94 -57.04
CA PHE A 3 51.30 -21.33 -56.60
C PHE A 3 50.83 -21.61 -55.14
N ILE A 4 49.72 -22.32 -54.96
CA ILE A 4 49.59 -23.78 -54.65
C ILE A 4 50.14 -24.15 -53.27
N LEU A 5 49.26 -24.65 -52.39
CA LEU A 5 49.46 -25.82 -51.49
C LEU A 5 48.25 -25.87 -50.52
N CYS A 6 47.61 -26.99 -50.18
CA CYS A 6 47.54 -28.33 -50.73
C CYS A 6 46.32 -28.98 -50.07
N LEU A 7 45.44 -29.58 -50.88
CA LEU A 7 44.49 -30.58 -50.42
C LEU A 7 45.26 -31.72 -49.76
N LEU A 8 44.79 -32.19 -48.60
CA LEU A 8 44.98 -33.58 -48.19
C LEU A 8 43.61 -34.16 -47.87
N PHE A 9 43.05 -34.85 -48.87
CA PHE A 9 42.20 -36.00 -48.63
C PHE A 9 42.97 -36.99 -47.77
N LEU A 10 42.26 -37.66 -46.84
CA LEU A 10 42.32 -39.12 -46.70
C LEU A 10 41.15 -39.55 -45.81
N PHE A 11 40.07 -39.92 -46.48
CA PHE A 11 39.21 -41.01 -46.01
C PHE A 11 40.11 -42.24 -45.81
N GLN A 12 40.17 -42.80 -44.61
CA GLN A 12 40.26 -44.25 -44.43
C GLN A 12 39.46 -44.68 -43.19
N ILE A 13 38.40 -45.42 -43.51
CA ILE A 13 37.62 -46.27 -42.62
C ILE A 13 38.56 -47.33 -42.06
N LYS A 14 38.66 -47.46 -40.74
CA LYS A 14 38.89 -48.75 -40.08
C LYS A 14 37.95 -48.92 -38.89
N THR A 15 36.94 -49.73 -39.14
CA THR A 15 36.22 -50.54 -38.16
C THR A 15 37.20 -51.37 -37.31
N CYS A 16 37.06 -51.34 -35.99
CA CYS A 16 36.65 -52.51 -35.20
C CYS A 16 36.69 -52.25 -33.69
N LYS A 17 35.49 -52.40 -33.08
CA LYS A 17 35.20 -53.10 -31.81
C LYS A 17 35.96 -52.69 -30.55
N SER A 18 35.22 -52.08 -29.61
CA SER A 18 34.75 -52.76 -28.38
C SER A 18 33.96 -51.80 -27.49
N GLU A 19 32.79 -52.26 -27.04
CA GLU A 19 31.98 -51.93 -25.84
C GLU A 19 31.93 -50.51 -25.24
N PRO A 20 30.74 -50.04 -24.81
CA PRO A 20 30.53 -48.66 -24.39
C PRO A 20 30.91 -48.45 -22.93
N THR A 21 32.00 -47.72 -22.68
CA THR A 21 32.24 -47.08 -21.38
C THR A 21 32.12 -45.57 -21.55
N THR A 22 30.92 -45.09 -21.21
CA THR A 22 30.51 -43.77 -20.72
C THR A 22 31.50 -42.59 -20.89
N PRO A 23 31.22 -41.62 -21.79
CA PRO A 23 31.92 -40.34 -21.81
C PRO A 23 31.28 -39.35 -20.84
N SER A 24 32.04 -39.02 -19.80
CA SER A 24 32.33 -37.68 -19.30
C SER A 24 31.43 -36.52 -19.80
N LYS A 25 30.59 -36.04 -18.86
CA LYS A 25 30.23 -34.64 -18.57
C LYS A 25 30.42 -33.62 -19.70
N ASN A 26 29.34 -33.35 -20.42
CA ASN A 26 29.05 -32.01 -20.91
C ASN A 26 28.04 -31.35 -19.97
N GLN A 27 28.41 -30.15 -19.50
CA GLN A 27 27.62 -29.29 -18.64
C GLN A 27 26.24 -29.05 -19.26
N PHE A 28 25.22 -29.63 -18.63
CA PHE A 28 23.88 -29.11 -18.71
C PHE A 28 23.92 -27.66 -18.25
N SER A 29 23.59 -26.73 -19.15
CA SER A 29 23.06 -25.45 -18.75
C SER A 29 21.76 -25.75 -17.99
N SER A 30 21.87 -25.84 -16.67
CA SER A 30 20.71 -25.79 -15.82
C SER A 30 20.10 -24.42 -16.02
N VAL A 31 19.12 -24.32 -16.92
CA VAL A 31 18.08 -23.31 -16.81
C VAL A 31 17.53 -23.53 -15.41
N SER A 32 18.02 -22.74 -14.47
CA SER A 32 17.44 -22.62 -13.15
C SER A 32 16.01 -22.16 -13.41
N ARG A 33 15.07 -23.11 -13.40
CA ARG A 33 13.69 -22.79 -13.06
C ARG A 33 13.81 -21.97 -11.79
N ILE A 34 13.57 -20.68 -11.89
CA ILE A 34 13.26 -19.87 -10.72
C ILE A 34 12.04 -20.57 -10.17
N VAL A 35 12.26 -21.41 -9.16
CA VAL A 35 11.20 -21.92 -8.33
C VAL A 35 10.70 -20.65 -7.66
N GLU A 36 9.64 -20.06 -8.21
CA GLU A 36 8.90 -19.01 -7.52
C GLU A 36 8.65 -19.57 -6.12
N LYS A 37 9.27 -18.94 -5.13
CA LYS A 37 8.96 -19.26 -3.73
C LYS A 37 7.44 -19.12 -3.61
N PRO A 38 6.76 -20.06 -2.92
CA PRO A 38 5.33 -19.93 -2.70
C PRO A 38 5.08 -18.54 -2.13
N GLN A 39 4.38 -17.72 -2.91
CA GLN A 39 4.09 -16.35 -2.53
C GLN A 39 3.23 -16.44 -1.28
N GLU A 40 3.73 -15.95 -0.15
CA GLU A 40 2.98 -15.97 1.11
C GLU A 40 1.64 -15.28 0.87
N SER A 41 0.56 -16.01 1.10
CA SER A 41 -0.79 -15.49 0.97
C SER A 41 -1.60 -15.82 2.21
N TYR A 42 -2.28 -14.81 2.73
CA TYR A 42 -3.14 -14.92 3.89
C TYR A 42 -4.19 -13.81 3.88
N ILE A 43 -5.27 -14.04 4.63
CA ILE A 43 -6.40 -13.12 4.72
C ILE A 43 -6.47 -12.54 6.14
N ILE A 44 -6.74 -11.24 6.23
CA ILE A 44 -7.06 -10.52 7.47
C ILE A 44 -8.51 -10.07 7.38
N ASN A 45 -9.43 -10.89 7.89
CA ASN A 45 -10.87 -10.65 7.80
C ASN A 45 -11.61 -10.68 9.16
N SER A 46 -10.86 -10.83 10.25
CA SER A 46 -11.38 -10.86 11.61
C SER A 46 -10.27 -10.61 12.61
N VAL A 47 -10.66 -10.26 13.83
CA VAL A 47 -9.74 -10.10 14.97
C VAL A 47 -9.65 -11.42 15.72
N ASP A 48 -8.47 -12.06 15.65
CA ASP A 48 -8.10 -13.15 16.56
C ASP A 48 -7.92 -12.59 17.97
N GLN A 49 -8.89 -12.86 18.84
CA GLN A 49 -8.91 -12.35 20.22
C GLN A 49 -7.72 -12.88 21.05
N ASN A 50 -7.14 -14.03 20.70
CA ASN A 50 -5.98 -14.57 21.42
C ASN A 50 -4.68 -13.80 21.11
N ALA A 51 -4.66 -13.06 20.01
CA ALA A 51 -3.53 -12.23 19.60
C ALA A 51 -3.61 -10.79 20.15
N VAL A 52 -4.71 -10.41 20.80
CA VAL A 52 -4.88 -9.09 21.41
C VAL A 52 -4.09 -9.03 22.72
N GLY A 53 -3.12 -8.11 22.79
CA GLY A 53 -2.32 -7.88 23.98
C GLY A 53 -3.07 -7.13 25.09
N LYS A 54 -2.32 -6.66 26.09
CA LYS A 54 -2.86 -5.78 27.13
C LYS A 54 -3.14 -4.39 26.57
N LYS A 55 -4.11 -3.69 27.16
CA LYS A 55 -4.42 -2.30 26.82
C LYS A 55 -3.16 -1.43 26.98
N ILE A 56 -2.94 -0.54 26.03
CA ILE A 56 -1.91 0.49 26.10
C ILE A 56 -2.48 1.67 26.88
N ASP A 57 -1.85 2.01 28.00
CA ASP A 57 -2.22 3.16 28.83
C ASP A 57 -1.18 4.30 28.78
N ASP A 58 -0.07 4.12 28.04
CA ASP A 58 0.95 5.15 27.84
C ASP A 58 0.42 6.30 26.96
N SER A 59 0.36 7.51 27.51
CA SER A 59 -0.28 8.67 26.86
C SER A 59 0.42 9.10 25.57
N GLU A 60 1.75 9.08 25.54
CA GLU A 60 2.52 9.48 24.35
C GLU A 60 2.39 8.45 23.23
N LYS A 61 2.40 7.15 23.56
CA LYS A 61 2.14 6.08 22.61
C LYS A 61 0.72 6.16 22.07
N ILE A 62 -0.28 6.42 22.92
CA ILE A 62 -1.67 6.62 22.48
C ILE A 62 -1.76 7.82 21.52
N LYS A 63 -1.14 8.95 21.84
CA LYS A 63 -1.11 10.13 20.97
C LYS A 63 -0.49 9.81 19.60
N LYS A 64 0.63 9.08 19.59
CA LYS A 64 1.27 8.61 18.35
C LYS A 64 0.34 7.68 17.55
N LEU A 65 -0.33 6.74 18.20
CA LEU A 65 -1.24 5.79 17.56
C LEU A 65 -2.49 6.47 17.00
N LYS A 66 -3.04 7.48 17.68
CA LYS A 66 -4.12 8.32 17.15
C LYS A 66 -3.69 9.03 15.86
N ASN A 67 -2.48 9.59 15.84
CA ASN A 67 -1.95 10.22 14.64
C ASN A 67 -1.76 9.22 13.48
N ILE A 68 -1.23 8.03 13.77
CA ILE A 68 -1.08 6.95 12.79
C ILE A 68 -2.45 6.51 12.23
N LEU A 69 -3.44 6.33 13.09
CA LEU A 69 -4.81 5.95 12.69
C LEU A 69 -5.41 7.04 11.80
N LYS A 70 -5.29 8.31 12.18
CA LYS A 70 -5.73 9.46 11.39
C LYS A 70 -5.08 9.46 10.00
N GLN A 71 -3.76 9.33 9.93
CA GLN A 71 -3.03 9.28 8.65
C GLN A 71 -3.45 8.09 7.79
N SER A 72 -3.74 6.93 8.41
CA SER A 72 -4.24 5.75 7.70
C SER A 72 -5.62 6.00 7.09
N PHE A 73 -6.48 6.77 7.78
CA PHE A 73 -7.79 7.17 7.28
C PHE A 73 -7.72 8.28 6.22
N GLU A 74 -6.84 9.28 6.37
CA GLU A 74 -6.65 10.37 5.39
C GLU A 74 -6.01 9.90 4.06
N ARG A 75 -5.55 8.65 4.04
CA ARG A 75 -5.19 7.96 2.81
C ARG A 75 -6.41 7.68 1.93
N GLU A 76 -7.58 7.49 2.53
CA GLU A 76 -8.82 7.27 1.79
C GLU A 76 -9.22 8.54 1.04
N ILE A 77 -9.66 8.37 -0.20
CA ILE A 77 -10.14 9.50 -1.00
C ILE A 77 -11.53 9.93 -0.54
N GLU A 78 -12.39 8.95 -0.27
CA GLU A 78 -13.71 9.18 0.30
C GLU A 78 -13.61 9.44 1.80
N ARG A 79 -14.57 10.18 2.34
CA ARG A 79 -14.74 10.29 3.79
C ARG A 79 -14.84 8.88 4.40
N PRO A 80 -13.95 8.51 5.34
CA PRO A 80 -14.04 7.23 6.03
C PRO A 80 -15.34 7.13 6.82
N TYR A 81 -15.90 5.93 6.96
CA TYR A 81 -17.13 5.73 7.76
C TYR A 81 -16.93 6.14 9.23
N MET A 82 -15.73 5.91 9.76
CA MET A 82 -15.34 6.21 11.14
C MET A 82 -14.68 7.58 11.32
N TRP A 83 -15.01 8.55 10.47
CA TRP A 83 -14.50 9.91 10.56
C TRP A 83 -14.91 10.60 11.89
N ASP A 84 -16.04 10.19 12.46
CA ASP A 84 -16.64 10.69 13.71
C ASP A 84 -15.71 10.51 14.92
N ILE A 85 -14.80 9.54 14.88
CA ILE A 85 -13.74 9.32 15.87
C ILE A 85 -12.93 10.60 16.08
N PHE A 86 -12.70 11.38 15.03
CA PHE A 86 -11.84 12.57 15.08
C PHE A 86 -12.62 13.87 15.33
N VAL A 87 -13.90 13.76 15.70
CA VAL A 87 -14.76 14.92 15.93
C VAL A 87 -15.12 15.02 17.41
N GLY A 88 -15.06 16.25 17.92
CA GLY A 88 -15.32 16.55 19.32
C GLY A 88 -14.37 15.78 20.23
N SER A 89 -14.92 15.10 21.23
CA SER A 89 -14.16 14.30 22.20
C SER A 89 -14.23 12.79 21.94
N ASN A 90 -14.70 12.35 20.78
CA ASN A 90 -14.87 10.91 20.49
C ASN A 90 -13.53 10.16 20.46
N ASP A 91 -12.44 10.84 20.11
CA ASP A 91 -11.10 10.26 20.09
C ASP A 91 -10.66 9.81 21.49
N SER A 92 -11.23 10.38 22.56
CA SER A 92 -10.97 9.96 23.96
C SER A 92 -11.47 8.54 24.25
N LEU A 93 -12.41 8.03 23.45
CA LEU A 93 -12.99 6.69 23.60
C LEU A 93 -12.12 5.60 22.95
N LEU A 94 -11.16 5.98 22.11
CA LEU A 94 -10.26 5.05 21.43
C LEU A 94 -9.39 4.29 22.43
N GLN A 95 -9.44 2.96 22.33
CA GLN A 95 -8.58 2.06 23.07
C GLN A 95 -7.64 1.33 22.11
N PHE A 96 -6.36 1.26 22.46
CA PHE A 96 -5.33 0.59 21.66
C PHE A 96 -4.71 -0.59 22.41
N TYR A 97 -4.35 -1.61 21.65
CA TYR A 97 -3.74 -2.84 22.13
C TYR A 97 -2.65 -3.27 21.15
N PRO A 98 -1.48 -3.75 21.60
CA PRO A 98 -0.56 -4.45 20.72
C PRO A 98 -1.28 -5.67 20.14
N TYR A 99 -0.94 -5.99 18.90
CA TYR A 99 -1.47 -7.15 18.21
C TYR A 99 -0.34 -7.98 17.59
N ARG A 100 -0.64 -9.11 16.95
CA ARG A 100 0.40 -9.98 16.36
C ARG A 100 1.13 -9.29 15.22
N ASN A 101 2.44 -9.45 15.13
CA ASN A 101 3.20 -8.88 14.02
C ASN A 101 2.88 -9.57 12.69
N PHE A 102 2.94 -8.81 11.61
CA PHE A 102 2.76 -9.31 10.25
C PHE A 102 4.06 -9.16 9.46
N LYS A 103 4.22 -9.97 8.43
CA LYS A 103 5.33 -9.87 7.49
C LYS A 103 4.76 -9.82 6.09
N ILE A 104 5.11 -8.80 5.31
CA ILE A 104 4.67 -8.63 3.92
C ILE A 104 5.91 -8.38 3.09
N ASN A 105 6.14 -9.19 2.05
CA ASN A 105 7.35 -9.14 1.23
C ASN A 105 8.66 -9.07 2.05
N ASN A 106 8.79 -9.92 3.06
CA ASN A 106 9.89 -9.91 4.04
C ASN A 106 10.04 -8.67 4.93
N THR A 107 9.22 -7.63 4.76
CA THR A 107 9.20 -6.47 5.65
C THR A 107 8.32 -6.76 6.87
N PRO A 108 8.85 -6.61 8.10
CA PRO A 108 8.06 -6.75 9.31
C PRO A 108 7.21 -5.50 9.56
N PHE A 109 5.97 -5.71 9.99
CA PHE A 109 5.07 -4.66 10.43
C PHE A 109 4.61 -4.95 11.85
N THR A 110 4.77 -3.96 12.73
CA THR A 110 4.09 -3.95 14.02
C THR A 110 2.61 -3.73 13.76
N SER A 111 1.73 -4.37 14.53
CA SER A 111 0.31 -4.15 14.39
C SER A 111 -0.36 -3.77 15.70
N TYR A 112 -1.46 -3.03 15.56
CA TYR A 112 -2.27 -2.57 16.67
C TYR A 112 -3.72 -2.88 16.41
N TYR A 113 -4.38 -3.38 17.45
CA TYR A 113 -5.83 -3.48 17.51
C TYR A 113 -6.36 -2.21 18.17
N ALA A 114 -7.29 -1.52 17.51
CA ALA A 114 -7.98 -0.39 18.09
C ALA A 114 -9.49 -0.64 18.13
N LYS A 115 -10.16 -0.17 19.18
CA LYS A 115 -11.61 -0.29 19.30
C LYS A 115 -12.25 0.90 20.00
N ILE A 116 -13.54 1.08 19.74
CA ILE A 116 -14.47 1.93 20.50
C ILE A 116 -15.72 1.10 20.79
N ASN A 117 -16.19 1.15 22.03
CA ASN A 117 -17.49 0.63 22.41
C ASN A 117 -18.40 1.83 22.64
N TYR A 118 -19.34 2.07 21.72
CA TYR A 118 -20.41 3.04 21.92
C TYR A 118 -21.57 2.38 22.67
N GLU A 119 -22.55 3.16 23.11
CA GLU A 119 -23.77 2.65 23.74
C GLU A 119 -24.55 1.74 22.79
N ASP A 120 -24.73 2.20 21.54
CA ASP A 120 -25.54 1.52 20.51
C ASP A 120 -24.71 0.98 19.33
N GLY A 121 -23.40 0.85 19.49
CA GLY A 121 -22.53 0.46 18.40
C GLY A 121 -21.13 0.05 18.81
N ASN A 122 -20.39 -0.51 17.86
CA ASN A 122 -18.99 -0.82 18.05
C ASN A 122 -18.15 -0.47 16.83
N TYR A 123 -16.90 -0.16 17.11
CA TYR A 123 -15.88 0.00 16.10
C TYR A 123 -14.68 -0.82 16.51
N GLN A 124 -14.08 -1.51 15.55
CA GLN A 124 -12.81 -2.18 15.71
C GLN A 124 -12.00 -2.18 14.43
N CYS A 125 -10.68 -2.10 14.54
CA CYS A 125 -9.79 -2.22 13.39
C CYS A 125 -8.45 -2.86 13.75
N ILE A 126 -7.74 -3.34 12.71
CA ILE A 126 -6.33 -3.72 12.78
C ILE A 126 -5.55 -2.76 11.87
N ILE A 127 -4.55 -2.10 12.45
CA ILE A 127 -3.62 -1.22 11.74
C ILE A 127 -2.26 -1.90 11.68
N LEU A 128 -1.66 -1.92 10.50
CA LEU A 128 -0.25 -2.27 10.32
C LEU A 128 0.59 -1.01 10.28
N VAL A 129 1.78 -1.04 10.90
CA VAL A 129 2.71 0.09 10.99
C VAL A 129 4.12 -0.42 10.77
N ASN A 130 4.82 0.17 9.81
CA ASN A 130 6.27 0.05 9.72
C ASN A 130 6.91 1.09 10.64
N GLU A 131 7.19 0.71 11.88
CA GLU A 131 7.78 1.61 12.88
C GLU A 131 9.22 2.04 12.54
N ASN A 132 9.87 1.37 11.59
CA ASN A 132 11.21 1.71 11.12
C ASN A 132 11.21 2.75 9.98
N SER A 133 10.03 3.21 9.54
CA SER A 133 9.89 4.23 8.50
C SER A 133 9.13 5.44 9.02
N ASP A 134 9.66 6.61 8.70
CA ASP A 134 9.08 7.94 8.87
C ASP A 134 8.52 8.51 7.55
N GLN A 135 8.47 7.69 6.49
CA GLN A 135 7.83 8.06 5.23
C GLN A 135 6.31 8.11 5.38
N LEU A 136 5.66 8.94 4.56
CA LEU A 136 4.24 8.80 4.29
C LEU A 136 3.91 7.37 3.89
N TYR A 137 2.68 6.96 4.21
CA TYR A 137 2.15 5.65 3.85
C TYR A 137 2.87 4.46 4.52
N ASN A 138 3.56 4.69 5.65
CA ASN A 138 4.14 3.63 6.48
C ASN A 138 3.11 2.82 7.29
N SER A 139 1.82 3.17 7.21
CA SER A 139 0.74 2.53 7.94
C SER A 139 -0.52 2.35 7.08
N MET A 140 -1.32 1.34 7.43
CA MET A 140 -2.57 1.02 6.73
C MET A 140 -3.52 0.25 7.64
N ILE A 141 -4.82 0.55 7.53
CA ILE A 141 -5.89 -0.25 8.12
C ILE A 141 -6.14 -1.45 7.21
N VAL A 142 -5.97 -2.66 7.73
CA VAL A 142 -6.13 -3.94 6.99
C VAL A 142 -7.39 -4.71 7.38
N PHE A 143 -8.04 -4.28 8.45
CA PHE A 143 -9.33 -4.80 8.87
C PHE A 143 -10.09 -3.70 9.61
N GLU A 144 -11.39 -3.62 9.38
CA GLU A 144 -12.30 -2.69 10.02
C GLU A 144 -13.68 -3.31 10.12
N ASP A 145 -14.35 -3.14 11.26
CA ASP A 145 -15.75 -3.54 11.46
C ASP A 145 -16.41 -2.45 12.30
N LEU A 146 -17.33 -1.73 11.68
CA LEU A 146 -18.21 -0.74 12.27
C LEU A 146 -19.62 -1.30 12.26
N LYS A 147 -20.22 -1.41 13.45
CA LYS A 147 -21.64 -1.65 13.61
C LYS A 147 -22.26 -0.47 14.34
N SER A 148 -23.11 0.27 13.63
CA SER A 148 -23.87 1.41 14.13
C SER A 148 -25.15 1.55 13.30
N GLU A 149 -25.71 2.75 13.19
CA GLU A 149 -26.76 3.07 12.21
C GLU A 149 -26.33 2.73 10.77
N GLU A 150 -25.05 2.92 10.43
CA GLU A 150 -24.46 2.53 9.15
C GLU A 150 -23.39 1.46 9.36
N ASN A 151 -23.67 0.24 8.90
CA ASN A 151 -22.69 -0.85 8.97
C ASN A 151 -21.63 -0.71 7.88
N TYR A 152 -20.37 -0.89 8.27
CA TYR A 152 -19.23 -0.88 7.36
C TYR A 152 -18.19 -1.93 7.75
N GLN A 153 -17.63 -2.60 6.75
CA GLN A 153 -16.57 -3.58 6.95
C GLN A 153 -15.45 -3.43 5.94
N ARG A 154 -14.23 -3.66 6.38
CA ARG A 154 -13.02 -3.77 5.57
C ARG A 154 -12.28 -5.05 5.92
N TYR A 155 -11.78 -5.75 4.90
CA TYR A 155 -10.85 -6.86 5.08
C TYR A 155 -9.79 -6.83 3.99
N SER A 156 -8.67 -7.51 4.24
CA SER A 156 -7.54 -7.55 3.31
C SER A 156 -7.12 -8.97 2.96
N GLU A 157 -6.70 -9.16 1.72
CA GLU A 157 -5.97 -10.33 1.26
C GLU A 157 -4.55 -9.92 0.89
N VAL A 158 -3.56 -10.59 1.47
CA VAL A 158 -2.14 -10.35 1.18
C VAL A 158 -1.66 -11.43 0.22
N LYS A 159 -0.94 -11.03 -0.82
CA LYS A 159 -0.30 -11.91 -1.81
C LYS A 159 1.09 -11.36 -2.14
N GLY A 160 2.12 -11.87 -1.47
CA GLY A 160 3.51 -11.43 -1.68
C GLY A 160 3.73 -9.99 -1.26
N ASP A 161 3.92 -9.09 -2.22
CA ASP A 161 4.04 -7.65 -1.99
C ASP A 161 2.73 -6.88 -2.24
N LYS A 162 1.67 -7.53 -2.70
CA LYS A 162 0.37 -6.89 -2.93
C LYS A 162 -0.59 -7.12 -1.77
N ILE A 163 -1.45 -6.14 -1.55
CA ILE A 163 -2.56 -6.20 -0.61
C ILE A 163 -3.83 -5.74 -1.33
N ASP A 164 -4.78 -6.65 -1.47
CA ASP A 164 -6.13 -6.36 -1.93
C ASP A 164 -6.98 -5.99 -0.71
N VAL A 165 -7.57 -4.79 -0.72
CA VAL A 165 -8.45 -4.30 0.36
C VAL A 165 -9.88 -4.23 -0.17
N PHE A 166 -10.77 -4.96 0.48
CA PHE A 166 -12.18 -5.02 0.14
C PHE A 166 -13.00 -4.29 1.19
N MET A 167 -13.82 -3.35 0.74
CA MET A 167 -14.65 -2.51 1.59
C MET A 167 -16.11 -2.75 1.25
N LYS A 168 -16.89 -3.07 2.28
CA LYS A 168 -18.31 -3.42 2.23
C LYS A 168 -19.09 -2.39 3.04
N GLY A 169 -19.91 -1.62 2.36
CA GLY A 169 -20.89 -0.71 2.93
C GLY A 169 -22.02 -0.52 1.92
N PRO A 170 -22.76 0.60 1.96
CA PRO A 170 -23.73 0.97 0.93
C PRO A 170 -23.23 0.81 -0.51
N LYS A 171 -21.94 1.07 -0.74
CA LYS A 171 -21.26 0.76 -2.01
C LYS A 171 -20.02 -0.06 -1.72
N SER A 172 -19.95 -1.26 -2.31
CA SER A 172 -18.75 -2.09 -2.20
C SER A 172 -17.67 -1.58 -3.14
N LYS A 173 -16.43 -1.54 -2.67
CA LYS A 173 -15.25 -1.11 -3.45
C LYS A 173 -14.04 -1.97 -3.09
N SER A 174 -13.12 -2.12 -4.04
CA SER A 174 -11.84 -2.81 -3.83
C SER A 174 -10.70 -1.91 -4.27
N LEU A 175 -9.63 -1.88 -3.47
CA LEU A 175 -8.40 -1.16 -3.76
C LEU A 175 -7.22 -2.12 -3.67
N VAL A 176 -6.18 -1.86 -4.46
CA VAL A 176 -4.96 -2.67 -4.45
C VAL A 176 -3.81 -1.77 -4.03
N TYR A 177 -2.95 -2.30 -3.17
CA TYR A 177 -1.74 -1.64 -2.72
C TYR A 177 -0.52 -2.52 -2.97
N GLN A 178 0.62 -1.91 -3.27
CA GLN A 178 1.92 -2.56 -3.31
C GLN A 178 2.76 -2.13 -2.11
N VAL A 179 3.32 -3.10 -1.38
CA VAL A 179 4.27 -2.87 -0.31
C VAL A 179 5.67 -2.79 -0.88
N LYS A 180 6.26 -1.60 -0.82
CA LYS A 180 7.61 -1.34 -1.30
C LYS A 180 8.35 -0.45 -0.31
N ASP A 181 9.57 -0.85 0.06
CA ASP A 181 10.42 -0.14 1.02
C ASP A 181 9.69 0.14 2.36
N GLY A 182 8.75 -0.75 2.71
CA GLY A 182 7.92 -0.66 3.91
C GLY A 182 6.88 0.46 3.90
N ALA A 183 6.54 1.00 2.73
CA ALA A 183 5.39 1.84 2.49
C ALA A 183 4.30 1.07 1.73
N PHE A 184 3.04 1.35 2.01
CA PHE A 184 1.88 0.88 1.26
C PHE A 184 1.63 1.87 0.12
N LEU A 185 1.76 1.49 -1.15
CA LEU A 185 1.63 2.41 -2.29
C LEU A 185 0.41 2.05 -3.13
N ASP A 186 -0.34 3.05 -3.60
CA ASP A 186 -1.53 2.80 -4.44
C ASP A 186 -1.13 2.10 -5.74
N TYR A 187 -1.82 1.01 -6.08
CA TYR A 187 -1.57 0.22 -7.28
C TYR A 187 -2.72 0.37 -8.28
N PHE A 188 -2.39 0.69 -9.52
CA PHE A 188 -3.33 0.92 -10.61
C PHE A 188 -2.95 0.10 -11.85
N ASP A 189 -3.93 -0.54 -12.48
CA ASP A 189 -3.72 -1.21 -13.78
C ASP A 189 -3.69 -0.20 -14.94
N ALA A 190 -4.37 0.93 -14.79
CA ALA A 190 -4.43 1.97 -15.82
C ALA A 190 -3.20 2.89 -15.79
N GLN A 191 -2.66 3.20 -16.97
CA GLN A 191 -1.57 4.18 -17.13
C GLN A 191 -2.01 5.64 -16.86
N LYS A 192 -3.31 5.92 -17.04
CA LYS A 192 -3.92 7.22 -16.76
C LYS A 192 -5.17 6.99 -15.94
N VAL A 193 -5.35 7.81 -14.92
CA VAL A 193 -6.50 7.80 -14.02
C VAL A 193 -7.20 9.16 -14.16
N ASP A 194 -8.51 9.14 -14.39
CA ASP A 194 -9.39 10.33 -14.34
C ASP A 194 -10.75 9.87 -13.82
N GLU A 195 -10.82 9.70 -12.51
CA GLU A 195 -11.99 9.20 -11.79
C GLU A 195 -12.65 10.34 -11.00
N LYS A 196 -13.98 10.40 -11.04
CA LYS A 196 -14.80 11.39 -10.32
C LYS A 196 -16.08 10.74 -9.82
N TRP A 197 -16.43 11.00 -8.57
CA TRP A 197 -17.63 10.41 -7.97
C TRP A 197 -18.14 11.24 -6.78
N GLY A 198 -19.25 10.80 -6.16
CA GLY A 198 -19.96 11.56 -5.14
C GLY A 198 -20.59 12.83 -5.73
N LYS A 199 -21.47 12.67 -6.73
CA LYS A 199 -22.08 13.82 -7.43
C LYS A 199 -22.95 14.64 -6.47
N GLN A 200 -22.65 15.93 -6.33
CA GLN A 200 -23.48 16.93 -5.64
C GLN A 200 -23.87 18.03 -6.63
N LYS A 201 -25.16 18.19 -6.90
CA LYS A 201 -25.71 19.20 -7.83
C LYS A 201 -24.88 19.31 -9.12
N ASP A 202 -23.96 20.28 -9.20
CA ASP A 202 -23.14 20.64 -10.36
C ASP A 202 -21.66 20.21 -10.27
N ASN A 203 -21.24 19.52 -9.20
CA ASN A 203 -19.84 19.11 -8.99
C ASN A 203 -19.70 17.69 -8.43
N PHE A 204 -18.48 17.16 -8.40
CA PHE A 204 -18.13 15.90 -7.75
C PHE A 204 -17.45 16.17 -6.40
N GLU A 205 -17.80 15.42 -5.37
CA GLU A 205 -17.15 15.46 -4.05
C GLU A 205 -15.71 14.99 -4.12
N TYR A 206 -15.44 13.98 -4.95
CA TYR A 206 -14.17 13.28 -5.01
C TYR A 206 -13.60 13.22 -6.43
N GLN A 207 -12.28 13.26 -6.53
CA GLN A 207 -11.55 13.15 -7.79
C GLN A 207 -10.18 12.51 -7.57
N LEU A 208 -9.80 11.63 -8.48
CA LEU A 208 -8.42 11.19 -8.67
C LEU A 208 -8.03 11.40 -10.13
N LYS A 209 -7.01 12.20 -10.38
CA LYS A 209 -6.52 12.44 -11.74
C LYS A 209 -5.01 12.49 -11.80
N GLY A 210 -4.43 11.68 -12.67
CA GLY A 210 -2.99 11.66 -12.90
C GLY A 210 -2.54 10.53 -13.81
N SER A 211 -1.23 10.28 -13.82
CA SER A 211 -0.62 9.18 -14.59
C SER A 211 0.10 8.21 -13.66
N THR A 212 0.27 6.98 -14.11
CA THR A 212 0.97 5.95 -13.37
C THR A 212 2.20 5.51 -14.13
N ASN A 213 3.21 5.06 -13.40
CA ASN A 213 4.40 4.42 -13.95
C ASN A 213 4.68 3.16 -13.13
N ASN A 214 4.84 2.02 -13.79
CA ASN A 214 4.93 0.72 -13.12
C ASN A 214 3.81 0.51 -12.09
N HIS A 215 2.57 0.85 -12.46
CA HIS A 215 1.36 0.76 -11.63
C HIS A 215 1.28 1.71 -10.42
N LEU A 216 2.29 2.53 -10.17
CA LEU A 216 2.30 3.48 -9.05
C LEU A 216 2.03 4.90 -9.53
N LYS A 217 1.43 5.75 -8.69
CA LYS A 217 1.26 7.18 -8.98
C LYS A 217 2.60 7.81 -9.38
N ASN A 218 2.63 8.54 -10.48
CA ASN A 218 3.85 9.18 -10.96
C ASN A 218 3.55 10.46 -11.76
N GLY A 219 4.42 11.46 -11.63
CA GLY A 219 4.21 12.79 -12.21
C GLY A 219 3.13 13.57 -11.46
N TYR A 220 2.51 14.54 -12.12
CA TYR A 220 1.55 15.43 -11.49
C TYR A 220 0.18 14.75 -11.28
N TRP A 221 -0.38 14.93 -10.08
CA TRP A 221 -1.67 14.41 -9.66
C TRP A 221 -2.53 15.51 -9.06
N ILE A 222 -3.84 15.37 -9.24
CA ILE A 222 -4.88 16.16 -8.60
C ILE A 222 -5.78 15.20 -7.84
N GLU A 223 -5.93 15.43 -6.54
CA GLU A 223 -6.77 14.65 -5.64
C GLU A 223 -7.79 15.59 -5.00
N LYS A 224 -9.08 15.34 -5.22
CA LYS A 224 -10.13 15.96 -4.41
C LYS A 224 -10.62 14.92 -3.42
N LYS A 225 -10.35 15.14 -2.14
CA LYS A 225 -10.62 14.16 -1.08
C LYS A 225 -11.03 14.80 0.22
N TYR A 226 -11.63 14.03 1.12
CA TYR A 226 -11.96 14.50 2.46
C TYR A 226 -10.68 14.67 3.30
N SER A 227 -10.50 15.83 3.92
CA SER A 227 -9.46 16.06 4.91
C SER A 227 -10.07 16.09 6.30
N ILE A 228 -9.47 15.33 7.23
CA ILE A 228 -9.89 15.33 8.63
C ILE A 228 -9.48 16.65 9.28
N ASP A 229 -8.29 17.18 8.95
CA ASP A 229 -7.82 18.50 9.42
C ASP A 229 -8.78 19.65 9.08
N TYR A 230 -9.22 19.74 7.82
CA TYR A 230 -10.12 20.80 7.40
C TYR A 230 -11.61 20.46 7.64
N ASN A 231 -11.90 19.22 8.06
CA ASN A 231 -13.23 18.66 8.23
C ASN A 231 -14.15 18.90 7.01
N LYS A 232 -13.57 18.82 5.80
CA LYS A 232 -14.24 19.06 4.51
C LYS A 232 -13.44 18.43 3.36
N ASN A 233 -14.05 18.34 2.19
CA ASN A 233 -13.34 17.98 0.97
C ASN A 233 -12.44 19.13 0.52
N ILE A 234 -11.18 18.83 0.26
CA ILE A 234 -10.18 19.78 -0.23
C ILE A 234 -9.59 19.29 -1.56
N ILE A 235 -8.93 20.17 -2.29
CA ILE A 235 -8.10 19.81 -3.44
C ILE A 235 -6.65 19.78 -2.99
N GLU A 236 -5.98 18.67 -3.26
CA GLU A 236 -4.54 18.52 -3.14
C GLU A 236 -3.94 18.26 -4.51
N ASP A 237 -2.84 18.92 -4.84
CA ASP A 237 -2.14 18.67 -6.10
C ASP A 237 -0.62 18.82 -5.95
N GLY A 238 0.10 18.03 -6.73
CA GLY A 238 1.55 17.96 -6.65
C GLY A 238 2.11 16.78 -7.43
N ASN A 239 3.40 16.53 -7.28
CA ASN A 239 4.05 15.42 -7.98
C ASN A 239 4.20 14.18 -7.10
N TYR A 240 4.03 13.03 -7.74
CA TYR A 240 4.45 11.74 -7.23
C TYR A 240 5.70 11.24 -7.96
N VAL A 241 6.59 10.57 -7.24
CA VAL A 241 7.68 9.78 -7.80
C VAL A 241 7.58 8.38 -7.22
N ASN A 242 7.35 7.37 -8.07
CA ASN A 242 7.20 5.97 -7.66
C ASN A 242 6.18 5.76 -6.51
N GLY A 243 5.03 6.42 -6.58
CA GLY A 243 3.95 6.30 -5.59
C GLY A 243 4.12 7.16 -4.33
N GLN A 244 5.22 7.89 -4.18
CA GLN A 244 5.46 8.77 -3.03
C GLN A 244 5.33 10.25 -3.41
N LYS A 245 4.71 11.06 -2.55
CA LYS A 245 4.67 12.52 -2.73
C LYS A 245 6.11 13.05 -2.79
N ASP A 246 6.40 13.93 -3.74
CA ASP A 246 7.71 14.54 -3.95
C ASP A 246 7.56 15.98 -4.48
N GLY A 247 8.45 16.87 -4.06
CA GLY A 247 8.35 18.29 -4.39
C GLY A 247 7.21 19.00 -3.66
N GLU A 248 6.72 20.09 -4.23
CA GLU A 248 5.66 20.90 -3.62
C GLU A 248 4.28 20.26 -3.81
N TRP A 249 3.49 20.29 -2.75
CA TRP A 249 2.11 19.86 -2.70
C TRP A 249 1.24 20.97 -2.14
N ASN A 250 0.26 21.40 -2.93
CA ASN A 250 -0.70 22.44 -2.57
C ASN A 250 -1.91 21.82 -1.89
N TYR A 251 -2.44 22.50 -0.87
CA TYR A 251 -3.66 22.12 -0.16
C TYR A 251 -4.65 23.29 -0.19
N SER A 252 -5.79 23.07 -0.83
CA SER A 252 -6.77 24.12 -1.16
C SER A 252 -8.16 23.72 -0.65
N PRO A 253 -8.57 24.17 0.55
CA PRO A 253 -9.87 23.82 1.13
C PRO A 253 -11.06 24.56 0.49
N GLU A 254 -10.87 25.81 0.06
CA GLU A 254 -11.95 26.68 -0.46
C GLU A 254 -11.55 27.45 -1.73
N GLY A 255 -10.59 26.93 -2.50
CA GLY A 255 -10.13 27.53 -3.75
C GLY A 255 -8.66 27.93 -3.70
N PRO A 256 -8.29 29.07 -3.09
CA PRO A 256 -6.89 29.45 -2.92
C PRO A 256 -6.10 28.41 -2.11
N VAL A 257 -4.79 28.35 -2.37
CA VAL A 257 -3.86 27.51 -1.62
C VAL A 257 -3.74 28.06 -0.19
N ASP A 258 -4.05 27.22 0.79
CA ASP A 258 -3.97 27.54 2.22
C ASP A 258 -2.66 27.05 2.82
N LYS A 259 -2.18 25.89 2.36
CA LYS A 259 -0.96 25.25 2.85
C LYS A 259 -0.18 24.66 1.69
N ILE A 260 1.14 24.77 1.75
CA ILE A 260 2.07 24.09 0.84
C ILE A 260 3.00 23.22 1.67
N GLU A 261 3.09 21.94 1.34
CA GLU A 261 4.06 21.03 1.95
C GLU A 261 5.09 20.60 0.90
N VAL A 262 6.36 20.68 1.26
CA VAL A 262 7.46 20.19 0.41
C VAL A 262 7.84 18.81 0.85
N TYR A 263 7.82 17.88 -0.08
CA TYR A 263 8.15 16.49 0.13
C TYR A 263 9.50 16.13 -0.50
N LYS A 264 10.21 15.23 0.17
CA LYS A 264 11.36 14.52 -0.39
C LYS A 264 11.20 13.03 -0.10
N SER A 265 10.91 12.25 -1.14
CA SER A 265 10.68 10.79 -1.03
C SER A 265 9.64 10.45 0.04
N GLY A 266 8.48 11.10 -0.03
CA GLY A 266 7.36 10.87 0.88
C GLY A 266 7.53 11.46 2.28
N LYS A 267 8.59 12.23 2.57
CA LYS A 267 8.76 12.91 3.86
C LYS A 267 8.56 14.40 3.72
N VAL A 268 7.76 15.00 4.60
CA VAL A 268 7.63 16.46 4.69
C VAL A 268 8.97 17.04 5.17
N VAL A 269 9.57 17.90 4.36
CA VAL A 269 10.82 18.62 4.70
C VAL A 269 10.58 20.09 4.99
N LYS A 270 9.45 20.65 4.54
CA LYS A 270 9.08 22.05 4.79
C LYS A 270 7.57 22.25 4.65
N VAL A 271 7.04 23.23 5.38
CA VAL A 271 5.64 23.66 5.28
C VAL A 271 5.61 25.18 5.14
N TYR A 272 4.73 25.68 4.27
CA TYR A 272 4.47 27.09 4.06
C TYR A 272 2.97 27.38 4.14
N TYR A 273 2.67 28.63 4.50
CA TYR A 273 1.32 29.21 4.49
C TYR A 273 1.42 30.49 3.63
N PRO A 274 0.85 30.48 2.40
CA PRO A 274 0.91 31.60 1.47
C PRO A 274 0.30 32.91 1.98
#